data_AF-A0A7X7JPS2-F1
#
_entry.id   AF-A0A7X7JPS2-F1
#
_cell.length_a   1.000
_cell.length_b   1.000
_cell.length_c   1.000
_cell.angle_alpha   90.00
_cell.angle_beta   90.00
_cell.angle_gamma   90.00
#
_symmetry.space_group_name_H-M   'P 1'
#
loop_
_entity.id
_entity.type
_entity.pdbx_description
1 polymer ?
#
loop_
_entity_poly.entity_id
_entity_poly.type
_entity_poly.pdbx_seq_one_letter_code
_entity_poly.pdbx_strand_id
1 'polypeptide(L)'
;AENEKEHAKVFFKYLEGGEVEITASYPAGVIGNTLQNLKAAADGEKMEWSVLYRDAEKVARQEGFEDIAVSFKEIAEVEEFHESRYRKLAANVANGEVFKKKASVKWHCTNCGYVHEGPEAPEECPACKHPRAYYELLAENY
;
A
#
# COMPACT_ATOMS: atom_id res chain seq x y z
N ALA A 1 2.81 0.41 -5.02
CA ALA A 1 3.96 0.57 -5.94
C ALA A 1 3.60 0.17 -7.37
N GLU A 2 3.37 -1.13 -7.68
CA GLU A 2 2.88 -1.48 -9.03
C GLU A 2 1.49 -0.90 -9.31
N ASN A 3 0.64 -0.75 -8.28
CA ASN A 3 -0.63 -0.04 -8.39
C ASN A 3 -0.42 1.44 -8.76
N GLU A 4 0.44 2.15 -8.03
CA GLU A 4 0.79 3.56 -8.30
C GLU A 4 1.30 3.79 -9.72
N LYS A 5 2.06 2.84 -10.27
CA LYS A 5 2.50 2.88 -11.67
C LYS A 5 1.31 2.87 -12.63
N GLU A 6 0.29 2.04 -12.36
CA GLU A 6 -0.93 2.02 -13.18
C GLU A 6 -1.81 3.26 -12.93
N HIS A 7 -1.87 3.83 -11.72
CA HIS A 7 -2.55 5.11 -11.45
C HIS A 7 -1.92 6.24 -12.28
N ALA A 8 -0.59 6.37 -12.24
CA ALA A 8 0.14 7.35 -13.03
C ALA A 8 -0.11 7.18 -14.53
N LYS A 9 -0.18 5.94 -15.02
CA LYS A 9 -0.48 5.63 -16.42
C LYS A 9 -1.90 6.01 -16.83
N VAL A 10 -2.89 5.89 -15.94
CA VAL A 10 -4.25 6.40 -16.18
C VAL A 10 -4.20 7.91 -16.37
N PHE A 11 -3.62 8.65 -15.42
CA PHE A 11 -3.55 10.11 -15.50
C PHE A 11 -2.74 10.59 -16.71
N PHE A 12 -1.63 9.94 -17.03
CA PHE A 12 -0.79 10.30 -18.17
C PHE A 12 -1.53 10.18 -19.52
N LYS A 13 -2.47 9.23 -19.65
CA LYS A 13 -3.25 9.04 -20.89
C LYS A 13 -4.26 10.16 -21.16
N TYR A 14 -4.61 10.96 -20.15
CA TYR A 14 -5.50 12.12 -20.34
C TYR A 14 -4.78 13.34 -20.92
N LEU A 15 -3.45 13.36 -20.94
CA LEU A 15 -2.68 14.48 -21.45
C LEU A 15 -2.64 14.49 -22.99
N GLU A 16 -2.75 15.68 -23.58
CA GLU A 16 -2.79 15.87 -25.03
C GLU A 16 -1.43 16.25 -25.65
N GLY A 17 -0.37 16.32 -24.83
CA GLY A 17 1.00 16.64 -25.23
C GLY A 17 1.40 18.10 -25.02
N GLY A 18 2.66 18.41 -25.34
CA GLY A 18 3.28 19.72 -25.10
C GLY A 18 4.02 19.82 -23.75
N GLU A 19 4.54 21.01 -23.45
CA GLU A 19 5.18 21.32 -22.17
C GLU A 19 4.21 22.09 -21.26
N VAL A 20 4.14 21.69 -19.99
CA VAL A 20 3.33 22.36 -18.96
C VAL A 20 4.20 22.57 -17.72
N GLU A 21 4.13 23.77 -17.16
CA GLU A 21 4.79 24.10 -15.90
C GLU A 21 3.83 23.80 -14.73
N ILE A 22 4.33 23.14 -13.69
CA ILE A 22 3.60 22.88 -12.45
C ILE A 22 4.40 23.37 -11.24
N THR A 23 3.71 23.84 -10.20
CA THR A 23 4.30 24.14 -8.89
C THR A 23 3.70 23.23 -7.84
N ALA A 24 4.53 22.36 -7.26
CA ALA A 24 4.12 21.40 -6.24
C ALA A 24 5.25 21.15 -5.22
N SER A 25 4.89 20.64 -4.04
CA SER A 25 5.85 20.21 -3.00
C SER A 25 5.83 18.69 -2.88
N TYR A 26 7.00 18.10 -2.60
CA TYR A 26 7.16 16.65 -2.47
C TYR A 26 7.99 16.29 -1.24
N PRO A 27 7.84 15.07 -0.68
CA PRO A 27 8.73 14.58 0.36
C PRO A 27 10.19 14.55 -0.12
N ALA A 28 11.04 15.36 0.50
CA ALA A 28 12.48 15.41 0.21
C ALA A 28 13.25 14.32 0.98
N GLY A 29 12.81 13.07 0.86
CA GLY A 29 13.30 11.95 1.69
C GLY A 29 12.81 12.01 3.14
N VAL A 30 13.30 11.15 4.04
CA VAL A 30 14.42 10.18 3.92
C VAL A 30 13.94 8.73 3.95
N ILE A 31 14.82 7.79 3.56
CA ILE A 31 14.61 6.36 3.80
C ILE A 31 14.98 6.05 5.26
N GLY A 32 13.98 5.72 6.07
CA GLY A 32 14.14 5.29 7.46
C GLY A 32 14.09 3.78 7.62
N ASN A 33 13.86 3.33 8.85
CA ASN A 33 13.53 1.92 9.11
C ASN A 33 12.10 1.57 8.64
N THR A 34 11.76 0.28 8.60
CA THR A 34 10.46 -0.19 8.11
C THR A 34 9.26 0.48 8.80
N LEU A 35 9.31 0.70 10.12
CA LEU A 35 8.22 1.34 10.84
C LEU A 35 8.06 2.82 10.43
N GLN A 36 9.16 3.54 10.28
CA GLN A 36 9.16 4.93 9.81
C GLN A 36 8.64 5.02 8.38
N ASN A 37 9.08 4.12 7.50
CA ASN A 37 8.68 4.09 6.10
C ASN A 37 7.18 3.78 5.94
N LEU A 38 6.65 2.81 6.69
CA LEU A 38 5.22 2.50 6.69
C LEU A 38 4.36 3.67 7.17
N LYS A 39 4.82 4.41 8.19
CA LYS A 39 4.12 5.60 8.67
C LYS A 39 4.15 6.72 7.64
N ALA A 40 5.31 7.01 7.06
CA ALA A 40 5.47 8.03 6.03
C ALA A 40 4.63 7.70 4.77
N ALA A 41 4.62 6.44 4.34
CA ALA A 41 3.77 5.98 3.25
C ALA A 41 2.29 6.21 3.59
N ALA A 42 1.82 5.76 4.76
CA ALA A 42 0.44 5.97 5.18
C ALA A 42 0.03 7.45 5.27
N ASP A 43 0.93 8.33 5.71
CA ASP A 43 0.68 9.77 5.76
C ASP A 43 0.59 10.39 4.35
N GLY A 44 1.41 9.91 3.41
CA GLY A 44 1.36 10.28 2.00
C GLY A 44 0.04 9.84 1.35
N GLU A 45 -0.30 8.56 1.45
CA GLU A 45 -1.58 8.01 0.96
C GLU A 45 -2.77 8.81 1.50
N LYS A 46 -2.74 9.17 2.79
CA LYS A 46 -3.77 10.01 3.40
C LYS A 46 -3.89 11.37 2.75
N MET A 47 -2.78 12.05 2.51
CA MET A 47 -2.79 13.34 1.84
C MET A 47 -3.36 13.22 0.43
N GLU A 48 -3.03 12.14 -0.28
CA GLU A 48 -3.54 11.86 -1.62
C GLU A 48 -5.06 11.67 -1.63
N TRP A 49 -5.58 10.68 -0.90
CA TRP A 49 -7.01 10.37 -0.96
C TRP A 49 -7.89 11.39 -0.28
N SER A 50 -7.43 12.06 0.79
CA SER A 50 -8.32 12.93 1.58
C SER A 50 -8.31 14.39 1.14
N VAL A 51 -7.25 14.83 0.45
CA VAL A 51 -7.06 16.21 0.01
C VAL A 51 -6.82 16.25 -1.50
N LEU A 52 -5.69 15.74 -1.99
CA LEU A 52 -5.25 15.98 -3.36
C LEU A 52 -6.25 15.48 -4.40
N TYR A 53 -6.61 14.20 -4.35
CA TYR A 53 -7.52 13.61 -5.33
C TYR A 53 -8.97 14.06 -5.15
N ARG A 54 -9.41 14.38 -3.92
CA ARG A 54 -10.75 14.94 -3.71
C ARG A 54 -10.90 16.36 -4.24
N ASP A 55 -9.87 17.18 -4.06
CA ASP A 55 -9.85 18.52 -4.62
C ASP A 55 -9.74 18.46 -6.15
N ALA A 56 -8.90 17.58 -6.69
CA ALA A 56 -8.77 17.36 -8.14
C ALA A 56 -10.06 16.82 -8.77
N GLU A 57 -10.74 15.86 -8.13
CA GLU A 57 -12.06 15.38 -8.55
C GLU A 57 -13.05 16.56 -8.63
N LYS A 58 -13.13 17.36 -7.57
CA LYS A 58 -14.06 18.49 -7.50
C LYS A 58 -13.81 19.50 -8.63
N VAL A 59 -12.54 19.85 -8.89
CA VAL A 59 -12.16 20.75 -9.99
C VAL A 59 -12.53 20.14 -11.34
N ALA A 60 -12.18 18.87 -11.58
CA ALA A 60 -12.51 18.19 -12.83
C ALA A 60 -14.03 18.18 -13.10
N ARG A 61 -14.87 17.95 -12.09
CA ARG A 61 -16.33 18.05 -12.22
C ARG A 61 -16.80 19.47 -12.55
N GLN A 62 -16.22 20.47 -11.90
CA GLN A 62 -16.56 21.88 -12.13
C GLN A 62 -16.21 22.34 -13.55
N GLU A 63 -15.14 21.79 -14.12
CA GLU A 63 -14.69 22.08 -15.49
C GLU A 63 -15.36 21.20 -16.55
N GLY A 64 -16.17 20.22 -16.13
CA GLY A 64 -16.93 19.33 -17.03
C GLY A 64 -16.17 18.08 -17.50
N PHE A 65 -15.03 17.75 -16.89
CA PHE A 65 -14.24 16.56 -17.17
C PHE A 65 -14.68 15.35 -16.33
N GLU A 66 -15.89 14.86 -16.59
CA GLU A 66 -16.52 13.81 -15.77
C GLU A 66 -15.69 12.51 -15.70
N ASP A 67 -15.16 12.02 -16.82
CA ASP A 67 -14.34 10.78 -16.83
C ASP A 67 -13.04 10.91 -16.01
N ILE A 68 -12.43 12.11 -16.01
CA ILE A 68 -11.22 12.39 -15.22
C ILE A 68 -11.58 12.47 -13.73
N ALA A 69 -12.71 13.11 -13.41
CA ALA A 69 -13.21 13.17 -12.04
C ALA A 69 -13.49 11.78 -11.47
N VAL A 70 -14.12 10.89 -12.24
CA VAL A 70 -14.32 9.49 -11.84
C VAL A 70 -12.97 8.82 -11.59
N SER A 71 -11.98 8.99 -12.47
CA SER A 71 -10.65 8.42 -12.23
C SER A 71 -10.01 8.91 -10.94
N PHE A 72 -10.08 10.21 -10.62
CA PHE A 72 -9.60 10.74 -9.34
C PHE A 72 -10.32 10.13 -8.14
N LYS A 73 -11.66 10.01 -8.20
CA LYS A 73 -12.46 9.39 -7.14
C LYS A 73 -12.07 7.94 -6.90
N GLU A 74 -12.07 7.11 -7.95
CA GLU A 74 -11.83 5.67 -7.82
C GLU A 74 -10.39 5.39 -7.38
N ILE A 75 -9.41 6.17 -7.85
CA ILE A 75 -8.01 6.06 -7.40
C ILE A 75 -7.89 6.50 -5.93
N ALA A 76 -8.59 7.54 -5.50
CA ALA A 76 -8.61 7.95 -4.08
C ALA A 76 -9.12 6.82 -3.15
N GLU A 77 -10.14 6.05 -3.56
CA GLU A 77 -10.63 4.91 -2.78
C GLU A 77 -9.59 3.79 -2.66
N VAL A 78 -8.75 3.59 -3.70
CA VAL A 78 -7.61 2.67 -3.64
C VAL A 78 -6.55 3.17 -2.66
N GLU A 79 -6.22 4.45 -2.68
CA GLU A 79 -5.23 5.03 -1.77
C GLU A 79 -5.71 5.02 -0.30
N GLU A 80 -7.02 5.14 -0.04
CA GLU A 80 -7.58 4.93 1.31
C GLU A 80 -7.30 3.50 1.80
N PHE A 81 -7.46 2.50 0.91
CA PHE A 81 -7.10 1.13 1.22
C PHE A 81 -5.59 0.95 1.44
N HIS A 82 -4.75 1.63 0.65
CA HIS A 82 -3.30 1.63 0.84
C HIS A 82 -2.91 2.21 2.20
N GLU A 83 -3.47 3.35 2.61
CA GLU A 83 -3.26 3.89 3.96
C GLU A 83 -3.62 2.84 5.01
N SER A 84 -4.83 2.29 4.95
CA SER A 84 -5.33 1.30 5.91
C SER A 84 -4.38 0.10 6.03
N ARG A 85 -3.89 -0.40 4.89
CA ARG A 85 -2.90 -1.49 4.85
C ARG A 85 -1.60 -1.08 5.54
N TYR A 86 -1.01 0.06 5.20
CA TYR A 86 0.26 0.50 5.80
C TYR A 86 0.14 0.77 7.30
N ARG A 87 -0.98 1.33 7.77
CA ARG A 87 -1.24 1.52 9.22
C ARG A 87 -1.31 0.18 9.95
N LYS A 88 -1.99 -0.83 9.40
CA LYS A 88 -2.06 -2.17 9.99
C LYS A 88 -0.68 -2.84 10.04
N LEU A 89 0.10 -2.71 8.97
CA LEU A 89 1.48 -3.23 8.94
C LEU A 89 2.38 -2.50 9.96
N ALA A 90 2.28 -1.18 10.06
CA ALA A 90 3.02 -0.40 11.04
C ALA A 90 2.68 -0.82 12.47
N ALA A 91 1.40 -1.07 12.76
CA ALA A 91 0.96 -1.59 14.05
C ALA A 91 1.55 -2.98 14.34
N ASN A 92 1.53 -3.89 13.37
CA ASN A 92 2.15 -5.21 13.53
C ASN A 92 3.65 -5.11 13.85
N VAL A 93 4.38 -4.22 13.16
CA VAL A 93 5.82 -3.99 13.42
C VAL A 93 6.03 -3.41 14.81
N ALA A 94 5.26 -2.39 15.20
CA ALA A 94 5.38 -1.74 16.50
C ALA A 94 5.07 -2.68 17.67
N ASN A 95 4.11 -3.58 17.49
CA ASN A 95 3.67 -4.51 18.54
C ASN A 95 4.41 -5.85 18.53
N GLY A 96 5.33 -6.09 17.59
CA GLY A 96 6.00 -7.39 17.44
C GLY A 96 5.07 -8.51 16.96
N GLU A 97 3.99 -8.18 16.25
CA GLU A 97 2.93 -9.09 15.81
C GLU A 97 3.07 -9.49 14.33
N VAL A 98 4.22 -9.20 13.70
CA VAL A 98 4.51 -9.56 12.30
C VAL A 98 4.49 -11.09 12.13
N PHE A 99 5.13 -11.82 13.04
CA PHE A 99 5.25 -13.28 13.01
C PHE A 99 4.63 -13.96 14.23
N LYS A 100 3.77 -13.25 14.95
CA LYS A 100 3.12 -13.70 16.19
C LYS A 100 1.69 -13.20 16.26
N LYS A 101 0.77 -14.08 16.68
CA LYS A 101 -0.63 -13.78 16.95
C LYS A 101 -1.05 -14.32 18.31
N LYS A 102 -2.15 -13.76 18.84
CA LYS A 102 -2.69 -14.16 20.15
C LYS A 102 -3.30 -15.57 20.13
N ALA A 103 -3.88 -15.96 19.00
CA ALA A 103 -4.44 -17.29 18.78
C ALA A 103 -3.64 -18.02 17.70
N SER A 104 -3.78 -19.35 17.66
CA SER A 104 -3.21 -20.16 16.58
C SER A 104 -3.77 -19.74 15.23
N VAL A 105 -2.89 -19.57 14.25
CA VAL A 105 -3.22 -19.23 12.86
C VAL A 105 -2.40 -20.11 11.91
N LYS A 106 -2.75 -20.09 10.63
CA LYS A 106 -1.96 -20.74 9.58
C LYS A 106 -0.98 -19.74 8.98
N TRP A 107 0.31 -20.09 9.02
CA TRP A 107 1.41 -19.34 8.44
C TRP A 107 1.85 -20.01 7.14
N HIS A 108 1.93 -19.24 6.06
CA HIS A 108 2.35 -19.68 4.75
C HIS A 108 3.79 -19.23 4.47
N CYS A 109 4.68 -20.17 4.15
CA CYS A 109 6.03 -19.87 3.70
C CYS A 109 6.02 -19.49 2.21
N THR A 110 6.08 -18.19 1.92
CA THR A 110 6.09 -17.62 0.55
C THR A 110 7.22 -18.15 -0.35
N ASN A 111 8.30 -18.70 0.23
CA ASN A 111 9.39 -19.30 -0.54
C ASN A 111 9.04 -20.66 -1.16
N CYS A 112 8.27 -21.51 -0.48
CA CYS A 112 8.10 -22.91 -0.88
C CYS A 112 6.70 -23.50 -0.67
N GLY A 113 5.75 -22.75 -0.11
CA GLY A 113 4.37 -23.19 0.11
C GLY A 113 4.13 -23.98 1.40
N TYR A 114 5.14 -24.21 2.25
CA TYR A 114 4.92 -24.93 3.53
C TYR A 114 3.97 -24.14 4.44
N VAL A 115 2.97 -24.83 4.99
CA VAL A 115 2.00 -24.25 5.93
C VAL A 115 2.28 -24.75 7.34
N HIS A 116 2.45 -23.83 8.26
CA HIS A 116 2.59 -24.08 9.70
C HIS A 116 1.33 -23.62 10.43
N GLU A 117 0.81 -24.41 11.36
CA GLU A 117 -0.28 -23.99 12.24
C GLU A 117 0.26 -23.76 13.66
N GLY A 118 0.11 -22.54 14.17
CA GLY A 118 0.61 -22.14 15.48
C GLY A 118 0.44 -20.65 15.77
N PRO A 119 0.67 -20.22 17.02
CA PRO A 119 0.60 -18.80 17.39
C PRO A 119 1.76 -17.97 16.82
N GLU A 120 2.86 -18.60 16.40
CA GLU A 120 4.06 -17.95 15.88
C GLU A 120 4.57 -18.66 14.62
N ALA A 121 5.14 -17.92 13.67
CA ALA A 121 5.82 -18.52 12.54
C ALA A 121 7.19 -19.12 12.97
N PRO A 122 7.61 -20.28 12.42
CA PRO A 122 8.90 -20.88 12.75
C PRO A 122 10.09 -19.96 12.45
N GLU A 123 11.14 -20.01 13.28
CA GLU A 123 12.40 -19.27 13.04
C GLU A 123 13.08 -19.73 11.73
N GLU A 124 12.98 -21.03 11.42
CA GLU A 124 13.44 -21.64 10.18
C GLU A 124 12.34 -22.54 9.61
N CYS A 125 12.06 -22.41 8.31
CA CYS A 125 11.08 -23.26 7.64
C CYS A 125 11.57 -24.72 7.61
N PRO A 126 10.81 -25.69 8.15
CA PRO A 126 11.26 -27.08 8.23
C PRO A 126 11.41 -27.73 6.85
N ALA A 127 10.69 -27.23 5.83
CA ALA A 127 10.73 -27.73 4.47
C ALA A 127 11.93 -27.18 3.67
N CYS A 128 12.02 -25.85 3.51
CA CYS A 128 13.02 -25.24 2.62
C CYS A 128 14.22 -24.60 3.33
N LYS A 129 14.29 -24.67 4.67
CA LYS A 129 15.39 -24.15 5.50
C LYS A 129 15.65 -22.64 5.38
N HIS A 130 14.66 -21.88 4.89
CA HIS A 130 14.73 -20.42 4.81
C HIS A 130 14.24 -19.76 6.11
N PRO A 131 14.72 -18.55 6.43
CA PRO A 131 14.41 -17.86 7.68
C PRO A 131 12.94 -17.46 7.77
N ARG A 132 12.50 -17.16 9.01
CA ARG A 132 11.14 -16.69 9.35
C ARG A 132 10.61 -15.57 8.46
N ALA A 133 11.48 -14.73 7.93
CA ALA A 133 11.14 -13.58 7.08
C ALA A 133 10.30 -13.93 5.84
N TYR A 134 10.28 -15.21 5.42
CA TYR A 134 9.46 -15.69 4.31
C TYR A 134 8.04 -16.09 4.71
N TYR A 135 7.66 -16.01 5.98
CA TYR A 135 6.29 -16.34 6.41
C TYR A 135 5.34 -15.15 6.31
N GLU A 136 4.12 -15.44 5.89
CA GLU A 136 2.95 -14.57 5.96
C GLU A 136 1.77 -15.33 6.57
N LEU A 137 0.67 -14.65 6.87
CA LEU A 137 -0.58 -15.34 7.19
C LEU A 137 -1.12 -16.00 5.92
N LEU A 138 -1.54 -17.25 6.01
CA LEU A 138 -2.21 -17.92 4.90
C LEU A 138 -3.48 -17.15 4.53
N ALA A 139 -3.62 -16.82 3.24
CA ALA A 139 -4.83 -16.25 2.66
C ALA A 139 -5.45 -17.27 1.69
N GLU A 140 -6.74 -17.54 1.84
CA GLU A 140 -7.53 -18.41 0.96
C GLU A 140 -8.59 -17.54 0.25
N ASN A 141 -8.26 -17.06 -0.96
CA ASN A 141 -9.08 -16.13 -1.75
C ASN A 141 -9.44 -16.71 -3.14
N TYR A 142 -9.66 -18.03 -3.19
CA TYR A 142 -10.10 -18.81 -4.36
C TYR A 142 -11.48 -19.44 -4.13
#